data_AF-A0A1T1HEK9-F1
#
_entry.id   AF-A0A1T1HEK9-F1
#
_cell.length_a   1.000
_cell.length_b   1.000
_cell.length_c   1.000
_cell.angle_alpha   90.00
_cell.angle_beta   90.00
_cell.angle_gamma   90.00
#
_symmetry.space_group_name_H-M   'P 1'
#
loop_
_entity.id
_entity.type
_entity.pdbx_description
1 polymer ?
#
loop_
_entity_poly.entity_id
_entity_poly.type
_entity_poly.pdbx_seq_one_letter_code
_entity_poly.pdbx_strand_id
1 'polypeptide(L)'
;MMSMNNQTVDLFSPDHDYDLRFHEEPDLSFASQWASVPVHIKEAVELSQSLPVVFRRNLTGTIEIIALLTCDGEHLIRNGQWTLKQQPELLRHYPFTWILKQRDIKLAYYSQAPHFQGKGQKLLTSKGKPTRKLNDVIKGLDKAQSFFSATGQRMMELVRFNLLTPITVAQNVTLPQETYLVLQEPLSDDVRSQLSPEVAHLLDCHLKSLALLPAINGVLSDAGATEKPANKTRKKAASEKSSAKKAAAPKQAETKAKKAATQPAGAEGIDKIIDNTCEQLGVSREDLQSRKRNDLLTQARNQLAAEAKAAGSLKEMATWLERSPATLSSWLK
;
A
#
# COMPACT_ATOMS: atom_id res chain seq x y z
N MET A 1 -3.35 -1.70 -1.41
CA MET A 1 -2.49 -0.80 -2.23
C MET A 1 -1.29 -1.62 -2.67
N MET A 2 -1.06 -1.77 -3.98
CA MET A 2 0.01 -2.62 -4.52
C MET A 2 1.38 -2.21 -3.96
N SER A 3 2.32 -3.15 -3.86
CA SER A 3 3.75 -2.82 -3.68
C SER A 3 4.29 -2.35 -5.04
N MET A 4 3.68 -1.29 -5.57
CA MET A 4 4.11 -0.57 -6.76
C MET A 4 5.01 0.55 -6.24
N ASN A 5 6.33 0.38 -6.36
CA ASN A 5 7.29 1.40 -5.96
C ASN A 5 6.88 2.78 -6.50
N ASN A 6 6.59 3.72 -5.59
CA ASN A 6 6.50 5.17 -5.80
C ASN A 6 5.63 5.70 -6.97
N GLN A 7 4.72 4.90 -7.54
CA GLN A 7 3.85 5.41 -8.62
C GLN A 7 2.75 6.32 -8.06
N THR A 8 2.62 7.51 -8.65
CA THR A 8 1.54 8.44 -8.33
C THR A 8 0.24 8.01 -9.01
N VAL A 9 -0.83 7.95 -8.22
CA VAL A 9 -2.19 7.67 -8.72
C VAL A 9 -2.94 8.99 -8.83
N ASP A 10 -3.33 9.34 -10.05
CA ASP A 10 -4.12 10.53 -10.35
C ASP A 10 -5.58 10.17 -10.60
N LEU A 11 -6.47 11.03 -10.11
CA LEU A 11 -7.90 10.90 -10.36
C LEU A 11 -8.23 11.34 -11.77
N PHE A 12 -8.92 10.47 -12.50
CA PHE A 12 -9.42 10.84 -13.81
C PHE A 12 -10.54 11.88 -13.69
N SER A 13 -10.40 13.00 -14.38
CA SER A 13 -11.40 14.06 -14.50
C SER A 13 -11.47 14.57 -15.94
N PRO A 14 -12.68 14.67 -16.55
CA PRO A 14 -12.83 15.21 -17.89
C PRO A 14 -12.23 16.60 -18.11
N ASP A 15 -12.21 17.44 -17.08
CA ASP A 15 -11.72 18.82 -17.17
C ASP A 15 -10.18 18.89 -17.20
N HIS A 16 -9.52 17.99 -16.47
CA HIS A 16 -8.06 17.94 -16.37
C HIS A 16 -7.45 17.05 -17.47
N ASP A 17 -8.10 15.93 -17.78
CA ASP A 17 -7.55 14.86 -18.61
C ASP A 17 -8.11 14.89 -20.05
N TYR A 18 -8.60 16.03 -20.52
CA TYR A 18 -9.22 16.18 -21.84
C TYR A 18 -8.28 15.77 -22.99
N ASP A 19 -7.00 16.09 -22.85
CA ASP A 19 -5.97 15.77 -23.84
C ASP A 19 -5.17 14.51 -23.48
N LEU A 20 -5.56 13.76 -22.44
CA LEU A 20 -4.90 12.53 -22.05
C LEU A 20 -5.02 11.49 -23.18
N ARG A 21 -3.88 10.93 -23.56
CA ARG A 21 -3.75 9.95 -24.64
C ARG A 21 -3.25 8.64 -24.08
N PHE A 22 -3.89 7.57 -24.51
CA PHE A 22 -3.57 6.20 -24.11
C PHE A 22 -3.10 5.41 -25.32
N HIS A 23 -2.08 4.59 -25.14
CA HIS A 23 -1.71 3.53 -26.05
C HIS A 23 -1.43 2.25 -25.27
N GLU A 24 -1.48 1.13 -25.97
CA GLU A 24 -1.13 -0.17 -25.39
C GLU A 24 0.39 -0.34 -25.45
N GLU A 25 0.96 -0.82 -24.34
CA GLU A 25 2.36 -1.22 -24.33
C GLU A 25 2.52 -2.58 -25.02
N PRO A 26 3.58 -2.77 -25.83
CA PRO A 26 3.83 -4.04 -26.50
C PRO A 26 4.26 -5.15 -25.53
N ASP A 27 4.68 -4.79 -24.31
CA ASP A 27 5.17 -5.71 -23.30
C ASP A 27 4.87 -5.23 -21.86
N LEU A 28 5.15 -6.11 -20.90
CA LEU A 28 4.90 -5.93 -19.47
C LEU A 28 6.16 -5.48 -18.70
N SER A 29 7.16 -4.90 -19.36
CA SER A 29 8.39 -4.46 -18.69
C SER A 29 8.12 -3.45 -17.57
N PHE A 30 7.01 -2.71 -17.66
CA PHE A 30 6.53 -1.80 -16.61
C PHE A 30 6.23 -2.49 -15.27
N ALA A 31 5.93 -3.78 -15.30
CA ALA A 31 5.60 -4.59 -14.12
C ALA A 31 6.74 -5.54 -13.73
N SER A 32 7.92 -5.45 -14.36
CA SER A 32 9.09 -6.30 -14.07
C SER A 32 9.61 -6.18 -12.63
N GLN A 33 9.28 -5.10 -11.93
CA GLN A 33 9.66 -4.86 -10.53
C GLN A 33 8.53 -5.17 -9.53
N TRP A 34 7.37 -5.68 -10.00
CA TRP A 34 6.25 -5.93 -9.12
C TRP A 34 6.45 -7.25 -8.38
N ALA A 35 6.62 -7.16 -7.07
CA ALA A 35 6.70 -8.30 -6.17
C ALA A 35 5.44 -9.19 -6.23
N SER A 36 4.27 -8.55 -6.21
CA SER A 36 3.00 -9.22 -6.03
C SER A 36 1.83 -8.38 -6.53
N VAL A 37 0.69 -9.03 -6.74
CA VAL A 37 -0.54 -8.37 -7.20
C VAL A 37 -1.75 -8.87 -6.38
N PRO A 38 -2.66 -7.96 -5.97
CA PRO A 38 -3.94 -8.38 -5.40
C PRO A 38 -4.78 -9.14 -6.41
N VAL A 39 -5.44 -10.18 -5.93
CA VAL A 39 -6.31 -11.04 -6.74
C VAL A 39 -7.63 -11.29 -6.01
N HIS A 40 -8.69 -11.58 -6.75
CA HIS A 40 -9.97 -11.97 -6.16
C HIS A 40 -10.05 -13.49 -5.99
N ILE A 41 -10.97 -13.99 -5.15
CA ILE A 41 -11.03 -15.41 -4.76
C ILE A 41 -11.06 -16.39 -5.95
N LYS A 42 -11.84 -16.10 -6.98
CA LYS A 42 -11.93 -16.95 -8.18
C LYS A 42 -10.60 -17.05 -8.93
N GLU A 43 -9.92 -15.92 -9.07
CA GLU A 43 -8.63 -15.83 -9.74
C GLU A 43 -7.53 -16.47 -8.88
N ALA A 44 -7.59 -16.29 -7.55
CA ALA A 44 -6.66 -16.92 -6.63
C ALA A 44 -6.71 -18.46 -6.71
N VAL A 45 -7.91 -19.04 -6.80
CA VAL A 45 -8.08 -20.49 -6.98
C VAL A 45 -7.41 -20.97 -8.27
N GLU A 46 -7.61 -20.25 -9.39
CA GLU A 46 -6.98 -20.59 -10.67
C GLU A 46 -5.45 -20.42 -10.63
N LEU A 47 -4.96 -19.29 -10.12
CA LEU A 47 -3.54 -18.97 -10.07
C LEU A 47 -2.77 -19.85 -9.08
N SER A 48 -3.41 -20.35 -8.02
CA SER A 48 -2.77 -21.21 -7.00
C SER A 48 -2.10 -22.47 -7.56
N GLN A 49 -2.45 -22.87 -8.78
CA GLN A 49 -1.85 -24.00 -9.48
C GLN A 49 -0.44 -23.72 -10.01
N SER A 50 -0.06 -22.44 -10.12
CA SER A 50 1.20 -22.02 -10.75
C SER A 50 1.87 -20.85 -10.03
N LEU A 51 1.24 -20.29 -9.01
CA LEU A 51 1.75 -19.18 -8.22
C LEU A 51 1.49 -19.37 -6.74
N PRO A 52 2.43 -18.97 -5.86
CA PRO A 52 2.13 -18.79 -4.46
C PRO A 52 1.03 -17.76 -4.28
N VAL A 53 -0.05 -18.19 -3.63
CA VAL A 53 -1.13 -17.31 -3.19
C VAL A 53 -1.00 -17.14 -1.69
N VAL A 54 -0.94 -15.92 -1.22
CA VAL A 54 -0.80 -15.56 0.21
C VAL A 54 -1.80 -14.47 0.57
N PHE A 55 -1.86 -14.11 1.84
CA PHE A 55 -2.72 -13.04 2.33
C PHE A 55 -1.90 -11.85 2.81
N ARG A 56 -2.51 -10.67 2.89
CA ARG A 56 -1.93 -9.52 3.59
C ARG A 56 -3.02 -8.65 4.21
N ARG A 57 -2.67 -7.86 5.21
CA ARG A 57 -3.50 -6.72 5.62
C ARG A 57 -3.14 -5.51 4.76
N ASN A 58 -4.15 -4.84 4.22
CA ASN A 58 -3.95 -3.57 3.55
C ASN A 58 -3.89 -2.40 4.55
N LEU A 59 -3.79 -1.17 4.04
CA LEU A 59 -3.71 0.05 4.87
C LEU A 59 -4.95 0.26 5.76
N THR A 60 -6.10 -0.29 5.38
CA THR A 60 -7.33 -0.24 6.18
C THR A 60 -7.47 -1.42 7.15
N GLY A 61 -6.45 -2.29 7.24
CA GLY A 61 -6.43 -3.46 8.10
C GLY A 61 -7.25 -4.66 7.58
N THR A 62 -7.87 -4.55 6.40
CA THR A 62 -8.66 -5.63 5.81
C THR A 62 -7.75 -6.64 5.11
N ILE A 63 -8.16 -7.91 5.12
CA ILE A 63 -7.40 -8.99 4.47
C ILE A 63 -7.62 -8.94 2.95
N GLU A 64 -6.52 -8.92 2.20
CA GLU A 64 -6.46 -9.06 0.75
C GLU A 64 -5.78 -10.39 0.39
N ILE A 65 -6.21 -11.01 -0.71
CA ILE A 65 -5.54 -12.16 -1.32
C ILE A 65 -4.51 -11.63 -2.32
N ILE A 66 -3.31 -12.21 -2.29
CA ILE A 66 -2.15 -11.76 -3.04
C ILE A 66 -1.58 -12.94 -3.82
N ALA A 67 -1.38 -12.78 -5.12
CA ALA A 67 -0.54 -13.67 -5.91
C ALA A 67 0.88 -13.09 -5.97
N LEU A 68 1.88 -13.89 -5.61
CA LEU A 68 3.28 -13.52 -5.78
C LEU A 68 3.65 -13.68 -7.25
N LEU A 69 4.39 -12.73 -7.83
CA LEU A 69 4.80 -12.77 -9.24
C LEU A 69 6.13 -13.51 -9.44
N THR A 70 6.52 -14.32 -8.47
CA THR A 70 7.71 -15.15 -8.47
C THR A 70 7.32 -16.60 -8.21
N CYS A 71 7.84 -17.51 -9.04
CA CYS A 71 7.69 -18.96 -8.90
C CYS A 71 9.09 -19.59 -8.98
N ASP A 72 9.41 -20.49 -8.06
CA ASP A 72 10.73 -21.13 -7.96
C ASP A 72 11.92 -20.14 -7.94
N GLY A 73 11.70 -18.96 -7.36
CA GLY A 73 12.68 -17.87 -7.27
C GLY A 73 12.85 -17.03 -8.54
N GLU A 74 12.13 -17.35 -9.61
CA GLU A 74 12.16 -16.60 -10.87
C GLU A 74 10.91 -15.74 -11.05
N HIS A 75 11.09 -14.52 -11.57
CA HIS A 75 9.98 -13.62 -11.86
C HIS A 75 9.19 -14.10 -13.09
N LEU A 76 7.87 -13.94 -13.07
CA LEU A 76 6.97 -14.38 -14.14
C LEU A 76 6.92 -13.46 -15.35
N ILE A 77 7.39 -12.22 -15.20
CA ILE A 77 7.60 -11.33 -16.34
C ILE A 77 9.06 -11.45 -16.75
N ARG A 78 9.31 -12.10 -17.90
CA ARG A 78 10.66 -12.30 -18.47
C ARG A 78 10.73 -11.65 -19.84
N ASN A 79 11.72 -10.79 -20.04
CA ASN A 79 11.88 -10.03 -21.30
C ASN A 79 10.57 -9.33 -21.72
N GLY A 80 9.85 -8.76 -20.74
CA GLY A 80 8.57 -8.10 -20.95
C GLY A 80 7.38 -9.04 -21.19
N GLN A 81 7.54 -10.36 -21.19
CA GLN A 81 6.45 -11.29 -21.48
C GLN A 81 5.97 -12.02 -20.23
N TRP A 82 4.66 -12.19 -20.12
CA TRP A 82 4.04 -13.04 -19.10
C TRP A 82 4.21 -14.51 -19.46
N THR A 83 4.70 -15.33 -18.52
CA THR A 83 5.06 -16.73 -18.82
C THR A 83 3.95 -17.75 -18.53
N LEU A 84 2.86 -17.36 -17.86
CA LEU A 84 1.77 -18.28 -17.52
C LEU A 84 0.55 -18.12 -18.43
N LYS A 85 -0.33 -19.12 -18.42
CA LYS A 85 -1.58 -19.07 -19.20
C LYS A 85 -2.54 -17.98 -18.73
N GLN A 86 -2.64 -17.80 -17.41
CA GLN A 86 -3.58 -16.87 -16.79
C GLN A 86 -2.83 -15.64 -16.28
N GLN A 87 -3.26 -14.46 -16.72
CA GLN A 87 -2.70 -13.18 -16.28
C GLN A 87 -3.63 -12.51 -15.26
N PRO A 88 -3.10 -12.00 -14.13
CA PRO A 88 -3.88 -11.29 -13.12
C PRO A 88 -4.73 -10.16 -13.70
N GLU A 89 -5.99 -10.06 -13.28
CA GLU A 89 -6.98 -9.10 -13.78
C GLU A 89 -6.50 -7.66 -13.56
N LEU A 90 -5.92 -7.35 -12.39
CA LEU A 90 -5.36 -6.02 -12.13
C LEU A 90 -4.14 -5.69 -12.99
N LEU A 91 -3.34 -6.69 -13.37
CA LEU A 91 -2.24 -6.48 -14.31
C LEU A 91 -2.77 -6.20 -15.73
N ARG A 92 -3.89 -6.83 -16.12
CA ARG A 92 -4.56 -6.59 -17.42
C ARG A 92 -5.22 -5.21 -17.55
N HIS A 93 -5.66 -4.61 -16.44
CA HIS A 93 -6.29 -3.28 -16.45
C HIS A 93 -5.33 -2.13 -16.15
N TYR A 94 -4.07 -2.41 -15.82
CA TYR A 94 -3.05 -1.37 -15.71
C TYR A 94 -2.97 -0.59 -17.03
N PRO A 95 -2.90 0.75 -17.01
CA PRO A 95 -2.60 1.63 -15.87
C PRO A 95 -3.82 2.23 -15.18
N PHE A 96 -5.03 1.73 -15.43
CA PHE A 96 -6.25 2.26 -14.82
C PHE A 96 -6.62 1.47 -13.56
N THR A 97 -7.30 2.14 -12.64
CA THR A 97 -7.79 1.51 -11.40
C THR A 97 -8.98 2.29 -10.83
N TRP A 98 -9.64 1.68 -9.84
CA TRP A 98 -10.66 2.32 -9.04
C TRP A 98 -10.07 2.75 -7.70
N ILE A 99 -10.35 3.99 -7.27
CA ILE A 99 -10.02 4.43 -5.92
C ILE A 99 -11.26 4.90 -5.17
N LEU A 100 -11.33 4.54 -3.88
CA LEU A 100 -12.37 5.03 -2.99
C LEU A 100 -11.98 6.43 -2.47
N LYS A 101 -12.74 7.44 -2.86
CA LYS A 101 -12.56 8.82 -2.38
C LYS A 101 -13.85 9.31 -1.74
N GLN A 102 -13.81 9.53 -0.43
CA GLN A 102 -14.92 10.14 0.33
C GLN A 102 -16.28 9.43 0.17
N ARG A 103 -16.26 8.11 -0.04
CA ARG A 103 -17.41 7.19 -0.30
C ARG A 103 -17.77 6.95 -1.78
N ASP A 104 -17.17 7.67 -2.71
CA ASP A 104 -17.35 7.41 -4.14
C ASP A 104 -16.19 6.57 -4.68
N ILE A 105 -16.51 5.61 -5.54
CA ILE A 105 -15.52 4.92 -6.37
C ILE A 105 -15.27 5.81 -7.60
N LYS A 106 -14.01 6.22 -7.80
CA LYS A 106 -13.61 7.11 -8.88
C LYS A 106 -12.53 6.48 -9.74
N LEU A 107 -12.62 6.71 -11.04
CA LEU A 107 -11.64 6.23 -11.99
C LEU A 107 -10.33 6.97 -11.71
N ALA A 108 -9.25 6.21 -11.68
CA ALA A 108 -7.92 6.73 -11.47
C ALA A 108 -6.95 6.03 -12.41
N TYR A 109 -5.76 6.59 -12.55
CA TYR A 109 -4.71 6.02 -13.37
C TYR A 109 -3.33 6.33 -12.80
N TYR A 110 -2.35 5.50 -13.14
CA TYR A 110 -0.95 5.75 -12.81
C TYR A 110 -0.35 6.69 -13.87
N SER A 111 -0.22 7.97 -13.57
CA SER A 111 0.18 8.99 -14.55
C SER A 111 1.58 8.82 -15.12
N GLN A 112 2.45 8.14 -14.36
CA GLN A 112 3.81 7.80 -14.79
C GLN A 112 3.87 6.52 -15.66
N ALA A 113 2.74 5.84 -15.88
CA ALA A 113 2.73 4.62 -16.66
C ALA A 113 3.16 4.88 -18.11
N PRO A 114 3.96 3.98 -18.71
CA PRO A 114 4.46 4.16 -20.07
C PRO A 114 3.32 4.28 -21.10
N HIS A 115 2.17 3.64 -20.85
CA HIS A 115 0.92 3.76 -21.62
C HIS A 115 0.44 5.20 -21.92
N PHE A 116 0.86 6.18 -21.13
CA PHE A 116 0.54 7.61 -21.31
C PHE A 116 1.68 8.42 -21.93
N GLN A 117 2.81 7.78 -22.28
CA GLN A 117 3.99 8.40 -22.85
C GLN A 117 3.98 8.32 -24.38
N GLY A 118 3.88 9.45 -25.07
CA GLY A 118 3.98 9.49 -26.53
C GLY A 118 2.63 9.45 -27.26
N LYS A 119 2.61 8.84 -28.45
CA LYS A 119 1.45 8.90 -29.35
C LYS A 119 0.41 7.86 -28.94
N GLY A 120 -0.78 8.33 -28.59
CA GLY A 120 -1.93 7.47 -28.27
C GLY A 120 -3.26 8.04 -28.74
N GLN A 121 -4.32 7.25 -28.56
CA GLN A 121 -5.69 7.67 -28.83
C GLN A 121 -6.24 8.48 -27.65
N LYS A 122 -7.05 9.50 -27.94
CA LYS A 122 -7.70 10.29 -26.89
C LYS A 122 -8.67 9.41 -26.09
N LEU A 123 -8.72 9.63 -24.78
CA LEU A 123 -9.68 8.96 -23.89
C LEU A 123 -11.04 9.66 -23.84
N LEU A 124 -11.09 10.94 -24.23
CA LEU A 124 -12.32 11.72 -24.38
C LEU A 124 -12.54 12.14 -25.83
N THR A 125 -13.82 12.24 -26.19
CA THR A 125 -14.29 12.84 -27.44
C THR A 125 -14.17 14.36 -27.40
N SER A 126 -14.33 15.04 -28.54
CA SER A 126 -14.32 16.51 -28.60
C SER A 126 -15.38 17.17 -27.69
N LYS A 127 -16.45 16.44 -27.36
CA LYS A 127 -17.53 16.86 -26.45
C LYS A 127 -17.29 16.51 -24.98
N GLY A 128 -16.08 16.04 -24.61
CA GLY A 128 -15.73 15.65 -23.23
C GLY A 128 -16.34 14.33 -22.76
N LYS A 129 -16.98 13.55 -23.65
CA LYS A 129 -17.53 12.22 -23.31
C LYS A 129 -16.47 11.12 -23.45
N PRO A 130 -16.48 10.05 -22.62
CA PRO A 130 -15.61 8.90 -22.78
C PRO A 130 -15.64 8.29 -24.19
N THR A 131 -14.46 7.97 -24.74
CA THR A 131 -14.36 7.21 -26.00
C THR A 131 -14.75 5.75 -25.79
N ARG A 132 -14.92 5.01 -26.88
CA ARG A 132 -15.14 3.55 -26.83
C ARG A 132 -14.06 2.85 -26.00
N LYS A 133 -12.79 3.19 -26.21
CA LYS A 133 -11.67 2.62 -25.45
C LYS A 133 -11.82 2.86 -23.96
N LEU A 134 -12.13 4.09 -23.54
CA LEU A 134 -12.31 4.40 -22.12
C LEU A 134 -13.53 3.66 -21.52
N ASN A 135 -14.63 3.55 -22.26
CA ASN A 135 -15.79 2.76 -21.82
C ASN A 135 -15.47 1.27 -21.67
N ASP A 136 -14.67 0.70 -22.57
CA ASP A 136 -14.24 -0.70 -22.48
C ASP A 136 -13.37 -0.93 -21.24
N VAL A 137 -12.47 0.02 -20.91
CA VAL A 137 -11.68 0.01 -19.67
C VAL A 137 -12.59 0.10 -18.44
N ILE A 138 -13.52 1.05 -18.39
CA ILE A 138 -14.47 1.22 -17.27
C ILE A 138 -15.25 -0.08 -17.04
N LYS A 139 -15.79 -0.68 -18.11
CA LYS A 139 -16.55 -1.94 -18.02
C LYS A 139 -15.68 -3.09 -17.49
N GLY A 140 -14.43 -3.18 -17.92
CA GLY A 140 -13.48 -4.17 -17.42
C GLY A 140 -13.21 -4.02 -15.93
N LEU A 141 -12.94 -2.78 -15.50
CA LEU A 141 -12.70 -2.43 -14.11
C LEU A 141 -13.93 -2.63 -13.22
N ASP A 142 -15.15 -2.31 -13.69
CA ASP A 142 -16.39 -2.56 -12.95
C ASP A 142 -16.60 -4.05 -12.65
N LYS A 143 -16.34 -4.89 -13.66
CA LYS A 143 -16.38 -6.34 -13.50
C LYS A 143 -15.34 -6.80 -12.46
N ALA A 144 -14.09 -6.33 -12.57
CA ALA A 144 -13.05 -6.65 -11.60
C ALA A 144 -13.42 -6.21 -10.18
N GLN A 145 -13.91 -4.98 -10.02
CA GLN A 145 -14.36 -4.43 -8.74
C GLN A 145 -15.46 -5.29 -8.11
N SER A 146 -16.42 -5.79 -8.89
CA SER A 146 -17.48 -6.67 -8.38
C SER A 146 -16.91 -7.94 -7.75
N PHE A 147 -15.86 -8.54 -8.34
CA PHE A 147 -15.19 -9.72 -7.79
C PHE A 147 -14.39 -9.40 -6.53
N PHE A 148 -13.70 -8.26 -6.48
CA PHE A 148 -12.98 -7.82 -5.29
C PHE A 148 -13.94 -7.49 -4.14
N SER A 149 -15.06 -6.82 -4.41
CA SER A 149 -16.08 -6.53 -3.39
C SER A 149 -16.65 -7.82 -2.78
N ALA A 150 -16.98 -8.81 -3.62
CA ALA A 150 -17.43 -10.13 -3.14
C ALA A 150 -16.34 -10.84 -2.32
N THR A 151 -15.08 -10.75 -2.77
CA THR A 151 -13.92 -11.33 -2.04
C THR A 151 -13.78 -10.70 -0.66
N GLY A 152 -13.87 -9.37 -0.55
CA GLY A 152 -13.74 -8.68 0.74
C GLY A 152 -14.78 -9.13 1.77
N GLN A 153 -16.01 -9.40 1.36
CA GLN A 153 -17.05 -9.96 2.22
C GLN A 153 -16.67 -11.35 2.75
N ARG A 154 -16.09 -12.20 1.90
CA ARG A 154 -15.63 -13.55 2.27
C ARG A 154 -14.43 -13.52 3.20
N MET A 155 -13.50 -12.58 3.00
CA MET A 155 -12.29 -12.48 3.84
C MET A 155 -12.60 -12.13 5.30
N MET A 156 -13.80 -11.62 5.61
CA MET A 156 -14.26 -11.44 6.98
C MET A 156 -14.31 -12.75 7.78
N GLU A 157 -14.49 -13.90 7.12
CA GLU A 157 -14.48 -15.22 7.78
C GLU A 157 -13.09 -15.55 8.34
N LEU A 158 -12.02 -15.21 7.61
CA LEU A 158 -10.64 -15.41 8.06
C LEU A 158 -10.30 -14.54 9.27
N VAL A 159 -10.83 -13.31 9.28
CA VAL A 159 -10.69 -12.38 10.41
C VAL A 159 -11.47 -12.88 11.62
N ARG A 160 -12.73 -13.31 11.43
CA ARG A 160 -13.62 -13.81 12.49
C ARG A 160 -12.99 -14.96 13.27
N PHE A 161 -12.33 -15.88 12.57
CA PHE A 161 -11.72 -17.06 13.18
C PHE A 161 -10.23 -16.91 13.48
N ASN A 162 -9.64 -15.75 13.18
CA ASN A 162 -8.21 -15.47 13.37
C ASN A 162 -7.28 -16.57 12.80
N LEU A 163 -7.49 -16.93 11.53
CA LEU A 163 -6.85 -18.10 10.91
C LEU A 163 -5.46 -17.85 10.34
N LEU A 164 -4.93 -16.63 10.45
CA LEU A 164 -3.76 -16.22 9.68
C LEU A 164 -2.59 -15.85 10.60
N THR A 165 -1.41 -16.39 10.28
CA THR A 165 -0.14 -16.10 10.95
C THR A 165 0.83 -15.41 10.00
N PRO A 166 1.66 -14.45 10.46
CA PRO A 166 2.63 -13.79 9.61
C PRO A 166 3.82 -14.69 9.24
N ILE A 167 4.28 -14.56 8.01
CA ILE A 167 5.56 -15.09 7.50
C ILE A 167 6.33 -13.98 6.80
N THR A 168 7.64 -14.13 6.72
CA THR A 168 8.50 -13.25 5.90
C THR A 168 8.97 -14.02 4.69
N VAL A 169 8.75 -13.46 3.50
CA VAL A 169 9.17 -14.07 2.23
C VAL A 169 10.24 -13.21 1.59
N ALA A 170 11.38 -13.82 1.26
CA ALA A 170 12.42 -13.20 0.45
C ALA A 170 12.14 -13.52 -1.03
N GLN A 171 11.56 -12.57 -1.76
CA GLN A 171 11.08 -12.83 -3.13
C GLN A 171 12.19 -12.89 -4.19
N ASN A 172 13.40 -12.44 -3.85
CA ASN A 172 14.71 -12.74 -4.47
C ASN A 172 15.74 -11.79 -3.81
N VAL A 173 16.99 -11.78 -4.31
CA VAL A 173 18.06 -10.88 -3.78
C VAL A 173 17.76 -9.39 -4.06
N THR A 174 16.97 -9.09 -5.10
CA THR A 174 16.76 -7.73 -5.61
C THR A 174 15.47 -7.06 -5.12
N LEU A 175 14.51 -7.84 -4.64
CA LEU A 175 13.23 -7.36 -4.13
C LEU A 175 13.27 -7.32 -2.59
N PRO A 176 12.57 -6.35 -1.98
CA PRO A 176 12.51 -6.25 -0.53
C PRO A 176 11.87 -7.51 0.08
N GLN A 177 12.27 -7.84 1.32
CA GLN A 177 11.53 -8.79 2.12
C GLN A 177 10.18 -8.18 2.50
N GLU A 178 9.11 -8.94 2.29
CA GLU A 178 7.76 -8.53 2.64
C GLU A 178 7.15 -9.53 3.63
N THR A 179 6.36 -9.01 4.56
CA THR A 179 5.58 -9.83 5.49
C THR A 179 4.22 -10.14 4.87
N TYR A 180 3.94 -11.43 4.72
CA TYR A 180 2.65 -11.96 4.28
C TYR A 180 1.99 -12.72 5.41
N LEU A 181 0.74 -13.09 5.20
CA LEU A 181 -0.07 -13.90 6.08
C LEU A 181 -0.37 -15.24 5.41
N VAL A 182 -0.26 -16.33 6.17
CA VAL A 182 -0.59 -17.69 5.72
C VAL A 182 -1.52 -18.36 6.73
N LEU A 183 -2.19 -19.42 6.29
CA LEU A 183 -3.06 -20.21 7.16
C LEU A 183 -2.26 -20.81 8.33
N GLN A 184 -2.78 -20.65 9.54
CA GLN A 184 -2.31 -21.38 10.71
C GLN A 184 -2.83 -22.82 10.64
N GLU A 185 -1.92 -23.79 10.52
CA GLU A 185 -2.24 -25.21 10.54
C GLU A 185 -1.97 -25.83 11.92
N PRO A 186 -2.72 -26.88 12.30
CA PRO A 186 -3.89 -27.44 11.61
C PRO A 186 -5.18 -26.65 11.88
N LEU A 187 -6.10 -26.62 10.90
CA LEU A 187 -7.44 -26.05 11.08
C LEU A 187 -8.34 -27.06 11.80
N SER A 188 -9.05 -26.63 12.85
CA SER A 188 -10.00 -27.52 13.55
C SER A 188 -11.22 -27.83 12.69
N ASP A 189 -11.77 -29.04 12.83
CA ASP A 189 -12.96 -29.48 12.10
C ASP A 189 -14.18 -28.58 12.36
N ASP A 190 -14.32 -28.08 13.59
CA ASP A 190 -15.37 -27.12 13.97
C ASP A 190 -15.29 -25.85 13.12
N VAL A 191 -14.11 -25.22 13.05
CA VAL A 191 -13.94 -24.01 12.24
C VAL A 191 -14.13 -24.32 10.76
N ARG A 192 -13.58 -25.44 10.28
CA ARG A 192 -13.70 -25.84 8.86
C ARG A 192 -15.16 -26.00 8.45
N SER A 193 -16.02 -26.51 9.34
CA SER A 193 -17.46 -26.69 9.09
C SER A 193 -18.25 -25.37 9.02
N GLN A 194 -17.72 -24.29 9.61
CA GLN A 194 -18.36 -22.97 9.66
C GLN A 194 -17.89 -22.01 8.54
N LEU A 195 -16.86 -22.40 7.78
CA LEU A 195 -16.40 -21.65 6.62
C LEU A 195 -17.34 -21.85 5.44
N SER A 196 -17.52 -20.80 4.63
CA SER A 196 -18.19 -20.95 3.35
C SER A 196 -17.39 -21.87 2.42
N PRO A 197 -18.06 -22.62 1.52
CA PRO A 197 -17.38 -23.53 0.59
C PRO A 197 -16.31 -22.83 -0.26
N GLU A 198 -16.56 -21.57 -0.63
CA GLU A 198 -15.62 -20.75 -1.39
C GLU A 198 -14.33 -20.47 -0.61
N VAL A 199 -14.45 -20.08 0.67
CA VAL A 199 -13.29 -19.79 1.53
C VAL A 199 -12.54 -21.08 1.88
N ALA A 200 -13.25 -22.16 2.19
CA ALA A 200 -12.62 -23.46 2.45
C ALA A 200 -11.79 -23.93 1.25
N HIS A 201 -12.35 -23.82 0.03
CA HIS A 201 -11.62 -24.18 -1.20
C HIS A 201 -10.42 -23.28 -1.45
N LEU A 202 -10.55 -21.97 -1.23
CA LEU A 202 -9.44 -21.04 -1.31
C LEU A 202 -8.31 -21.41 -0.35
N LEU A 203 -8.61 -21.80 0.88
CA LEU A 203 -7.61 -22.21 1.88
C LEU A 203 -6.89 -23.49 1.46
N ASP A 204 -7.60 -24.48 0.92
CA ASP A 204 -6.98 -25.69 0.39
C ASP A 204 -6.04 -25.38 -0.80
N CYS A 205 -6.45 -24.46 -1.69
CA CYS A 205 -5.63 -23.96 -2.80
C CYS A 205 -4.40 -23.18 -2.32
N HIS A 206 -4.59 -22.31 -1.33
CA HIS A 206 -3.52 -21.55 -0.68
C HIS A 206 -2.45 -22.49 -0.14
N LEU A 207 -2.81 -23.48 0.68
CA LEU A 207 -1.87 -24.44 1.26
C LEU A 207 -1.04 -25.17 0.20
N LYS A 208 -1.69 -25.66 -0.87
CA LYS A 208 -1.00 -26.30 -1.99
C LYS A 208 -0.03 -25.36 -2.68
N SER A 209 -0.41 -24.09 -2.85
CA SER A 209 0.43 -23.08 -3.51
C SER A 209 1.66 -22.68 -2.70
N LEU A 210 1.67 -22.88 -1.37
CA LEU A 210 2.82 -22.55 -0.53
C LEU A 210 4.06 -23.38 -0.88
N ALA A 211 3.88 -24.57 -1.48
CA ALA A 211 4.99 -25.38 -1.99
C ALA A 211 5.79 -24.68 -3.11
N LEU A 212 5.23 -23.64 -3.74
CA LEU A 212 5.85 -22.86 -4.80
C LEU A 212 6.64 -21.65 -4.28
N LEU A 213 6.64 -21.40 -2.95
CA LEU A 213 7.38 -20.29 -2.38
C LEU A 213 8.90 -20.50 -2.56
N PRO A 214 9.65 -19.45 -2.95
CA PRO A 214 11.11 -19.51 -2.85
C PRO A 214 11.49 -19.76 -1.38
N ALA A 215 12.54 -20.55 -1.16
CA ALA A 215 12.96 -21.04 0.15
C ALA A 215 12.71 -20.02 1.28
N ILE A 216 11.81 -20.39 2.20
CA ILE A 216 11.40 -19.56 3.33
C ILE A 216 12.63 -19.41 4.26
N ASN A 217 13.36 -18.30 4.13
CA ASN A 217 14.33 -17.90 5.13
C ASN A 217 13.58 -17.35 6.35
N GLY A 218 13.06 -18.25 7.17
CA GLY A 218 12.32 -17.88 8.38
C GLY A 218 11.49 -19.03 8.91
N VAL A 219 12.09 -19.72 9.89
CA VAL A 219 11.43 -20.58 10.87
C VAL A 219 9.96 -20.18 11.07
N LEU A 220 9.02 -21.11 10.88
CA LEU A 220 7.71 -21.06 11.55
C LEU A 220 8.03 -20.95 13.04
N SER A 221 8.17 -19.73 13.56
CA SER A 221 8.66 -19.53 14.92
C SER A 221 7.60 -20.04 15.87
N ASP A 222 7.84 -21.24 16.42
CA ASP A 222 7.16 -21.73 17.61
C ASP A 222 7.30 -20.68 18.71
N ALA A 223 6.21 -19.97 18.95
CA ALA A 223 6.07 -19.13 20.12
C ALA A 223 5.87 -20.04 21.33
N GLY A 224 6.95 -20.50 21.95
CA GLY A 224 6.86 -21.20 23.24
C GLY A 224 8.08 -22.01 23.66
N ALA A 225 9.15 -21.37 24.10
CA ALA A 225 10.03 -21.91 25.15
C ALA A 225 11.01 -20.86 25.71
N THR A 226 10.72 -20.42 26.92
CA THR A 226 11.59 -19.85 27.96
C THR A 226 13.10 -19.81 27.69
N GLU A 227 13.67 -18.61 27.61
CA GLU A 227 15.11 -18.39 27.79
C GLU A 227 15.46 -18.28 29.29
N LYS A 228 16.41 -19.11 29.72
CA LYS A 228 17.40 -18.70 30.74
C LYS A 228 18.80 -19.24 30.36
N PRO A 229 19.87 -18.51 30.74
CA PRO A 229 21.13 -18.53 30.03
C PRO A 229 22.17 -19.47 30.67
N ALA A 230 23.09 -20.00 29.86
CA ALA A 230 24.32 -20.60 30.37
C ALA A 230 25.51 -20.39 29.42
N ASN A 231 26.41 -19.56 29.93
CA ASN A 231 27.79 -19.30 29.54
C ASN A 231 28.67 -20.57 29.62
N LYS A 232 29.57 -20.81 28.65
CA LYS A 232 30.99 -21.21 28.89
C LYS A 232 31.82 -21.41 27.60
N THR A 233 32.75 -20.47 27.41
CA THR A 233 34.22 -20.64 27.23
C THR A 233 34.82 -21.93 26.61
N ARG A 234 35.60 -21.74 25.52
CA ARG A 234 37.01 -22.21 25.32
C ARG A 234 37.53 -21.64 23.98
N LYS A 235 38.41 -20.64 23.92
CA LYS A 235 39.88 -20.56 24.15
C LYS A 235 40.76 -21.36 23.14
N LYS A 236 41.41 -20.57 22.26
CA LYS A 236 42.79 -20.62 21.72
C LYS A 236 43.29 -21.83 20.90
N ALA A 237 43.78 -21.55 19.68
CA ALA A 237 45.20 -21.36 19.30
C ALA A 237 45.26 -21.07 17.77
N ALA A 238 45.80 -19.94 17.29
CA ALA A 238 47.21 -19.65 16.95
C ALA A 238 47.76 -20.62 15.86
N SER A 239 48.39 -20.21 14.76
CA SER A 239 49.33 -19.09 14.58
C SER A 239 49.67 -18.84 13.10
N GLU A 240 49.96 -17.56 12.78
CA GLU A 240 51.08 -17.06 11.94
C GLU A 240 51.10 -17.37 10.42
N LYS A 241 51.52 -16.51 9.48
CA LYS A 241 52.41 -15.31 9.45
C LYS A 241 52.19 -14.67 8.05
N SER A 242 51.93 -13.37 7.89
CA SER A 242 52.86 -12.20 7.85
C SER A 242 53.09 -11.61 6.44
N SER A 243 52.75 -10.33 6.28
CA SER A 243 53.56 -9.20 5.71
C SER A 243 52.58 -8.16 5.14
N ALA A 244 52.27 -7.03 5.79
CA ALA A 244 53.06 -5.88 6.23
C ALA A 244 53.64 -5.02 5.08
N LYS A 245 52.96 -3.90 4.75
CA LYS A 245 53.64 -2.60 4.56
C LYS A 245 52.73 -1.38 4.86
N LYS A 246 53.13 -0.69 5.94
CA LYS A 246 52.95 0.72 6.38
C LYS A 246 53.14 1.72 5.20
N ALA A 247 52.71 3.00 5.20
CA ALA A 247 52.31 4.01 6.19
C ALA A 247 51.52 5.13 5.41
N ALA A 248 50.98 6.24 5.91
CA ALA A 248 50.97 6.95 7.19
C ALA A 248 49.77 7.93 7.18
N ALA A 249 49.15 8.17 8.33
CA ALA A 249 48.31 9.34 8.63
C ALA A 249 49.21 10.52 9.11
N PRO A 250 48.70 11.74 9.44
CA PRO A 250 47.93 11.91 10.69
C PRO A 250 46.84 13.02 10.74
N LYS A 251 45.83 12.77 11.61
CA LYS A 251 45.18 13.66 12.64
C LYS A 251 44.52 14.98 12.20
N GLN A 252 43.46 15.54 12.79
CA GLN A 252 42.57 15.34 13.96
C GLN A 252 41.36 16.28 13.66
N ALA A 253 40.13 16.11 14.16
CA ALA A 253 39.73 16.35 15.54
C ALA A 253 38.26 15.95 15.77
N GLU A 254 37.97 15.59 17.01
CA GLU A 254 36.68 15.20 17.59
C GLU A 254 35.72 16.39 17.77
N THR A 255 34.41 16.13 17.75
CA THR A 255 33.53 16.61 18.83
C THR A 255 32.27 15.73 18.96
N LYS A 256 32.00 15.31 20.19
CA LYS A 256 30.78 14.62 20.65
C LYS A 256 29.65 15.63 20.87
N ALA A 257 28.41 15.25 20.57
CA ALA A 257 27.24 15.71 21.30
C ALA A 257 26.12 14.65 21.28
N LYS A 258 25.63 14.33 22.48
CA LYS A 258 24.40 13.55 22.74
C LYS A 258 23.18 14.49 22.66
N LYS A 259 22.02 13.88 22.39
CA LYS A 259 20.71 14.05 23.09
C LYS A 259 19.54 14.61 22.26
N ALA A 260 18.41 13.92 22.46
CA ALA A 260 17.02 14.39 22.48
C ALA A 260 16.23 14.42 21.17
N ALA A 261 15.08 13.75 21.25
CA ALA A 261 13.96 13.76 20.34
C ALA A 261 13.54 15.19 19.98
N THR A 262 13.35 15.43 18.69
CA THR A 262 12.84 16.70 18.16
C THR A 262 11.37 16.53 17.85
N GLN A 263 10.51 17.04 18.75
CA GLN A 263 9.16 17.49 18.38
C GLN A 263 9.31 18.72 17.47
N PRO A 264 8.53 18.85 16.38
CA PRO A 264 8.58 20.04 15.53
C PRO A 264 8.00 21.25 16.27
N ALA A 265 8.77 22.33 16.30
CA ALA A 265 8.56 23.59 17.00
C ALA A 265 7.42 24.49 16.44
N GLY A 266 6.33 23.91 15.93
CA GLY A 266 5.15 24.63 15.41
C GLY A 266 3.86 24.46 16.24
N ALA A 267 3.78 23.42 17.08
CA ALA A 267 2.54 23.05 17.76
C ALA A 267 2.03 24.10 18.78
N GLU A 268 2.93 24.72 19.57
CA GLU A 268 2.53 25.71 20.58
C GLU A 268 1.87 26.98 20.00
N GLY A 269 2.11 27.27 18.72
CA GLY A 269 1.55 28.44 18.05
C GLY A 269 0.11 28.24 17.58
N ILE A 270 -0.20 27.06 17.03
CA ILE A 270 -1.54 26.76 16.51
C ILE A 270 -2.53 26.41 17.62
N ASP A 271 -2.09 25.76 18.70
CA ASP A 271 -2.98 25.39 19.81
C ASP A 271 -3.61 26.63 20.45
N LYS A 272 -2.84 27.72 20.59
CA LYS A 272 -3.37 28.99 21.12
C LYS A 272 -4.43 29.62 20.21
N ILE A 273 -4.24 29.55 18.90
CA ILE A 273 -5.20 30.06 17.90
C ILE A 273 -6.50 29.25 17.98
N ILE A 274 -6.37 27.92 18.11
CA ILE A 274 -7.49 26.99 18.23
C ILE A 274 -8.27 27.26 19.52
N ASP A 275 -7.58 27.31 20.67
CA ASP A 275 -8.23 27.51 21.96
C ASP A 275 -8.95 28.86 22.05
N ASN A 276 -8.30 29.94 21.59
CA ASN A 276 -8.92 31.26 21.57
C ASN A 276 -10.18 31.28 20.68
N THR A 277 -10.14 30.62 19.52
CA THR A 277 -11.33 30.54 18.64
C THR A 277 -12.45 29.69 19.26
N CYS A 278 -12.10 28.59 19.92
CA CYS A 278 -13.04 27.73 20.65
C CYS A 278 -13.73 28.50 21.79
N GLU A 279 -12.97 29.27 22.57
CA GLU A 279 -13.48 30.10 23.65
C GLU A 279 -14.37 31.24 23.14
N GLN A 280 -13.94 31.94 22.08
CA GLN A 280 -14.67 33.09 21.54
C GLN A 280 -16.01 32.71 20.88
N LEU A 281 -16.07 31.57 20.20
CA LEU A 281 -17.25 31.16 19.43
C LEU A 281 -18.04 30.02 20.08
N GLY A 282 -17.60 29.53 21.25
CA GLY A 282 -18.27 28.47 22.00
C GLY A 282 -18.33 27.14 21.25
N VAL A 283 -17.29 26.81 20.47
CA VAL A 283 -17.21 25.60 19.63
C VAL A 283 -16.12 24.67 20.14
N SER A 284 -16.35 23.36 20.08
CA SER A 284 -15.33 22.38 20.47
C SER A 284 -14.26 22.18 19.39
N ARG A 285 -13.08 21.69 19.79
CA ARG A 285 -11.99 21.33 18.86
C ARG A 285 -12.46 20.26 17.87
N GLU A 286 -13.24 19.29 18.34
CA GLU A 286 -13.82 18.22 17.53
C GLU A 286 -14.81 18.75 16.49
N ASP A 287 -15.63 19.74 16.86
CA ASP A 287 -16.58 20.35 15.94
C ASP A 287 -15.88 21.09 14.80
N LEU A 288 -14.75 21.74 15.07
CA LEU A 288 -13.94 22.43 14.07
C LEU A 288 -13.35 21.47 13.03
N GLN A 289 -12.89 20.29 13.44
CA GLN A 289 -12.39 19.25 12.54
C GLN A 289 -13.52 18.51 11.78
N SER A 290 -14.73 18.54 12.32
CA SER A 290 -15.88 17.86 11.72
C SER A 290 -16.20 18.33 10.29
N ARG A 291 -17.02 17.56 9.58
CA ARG A 291 -17.56 17.98 8.26
C ARG A 291 -18.93 18.66 8.38
N LYS A 292 -19.45 18.85 9.59
CA LYS A 292 -20.74 19.51 9.82
C LYS A 292 -20.66 20.95 9.33
N ARG A 293 -21.71 21.39 8.64
CA ARG A 293 -21.87 22.76 8.14
C ARG A 293 -23.00 23.42 8.91
N ASN A 294 -22.62 24.41 9.71
CA ASN A 294 -23.49 25.36 10.38
C ASN A 294 -22.78 26.72 10.25
N ASP A 295 -23.52 27.80 10.29
CA ASP A 295 -23.01 29.17 10.14
C ASP A 295 -21.92 29.47 11.16
N LEU A 296 -22.12 29.08 12.43
CA LEU A 296 -21.12 29.22 13.49
C LEU A 296 -19.81 28.47 13.21
N LEU A 297 -19.89 27.22 12.72
CA LEU A 297 -18.70 26.42 12.39
C LEU A 297 -18.00 26.93 11.14
N THR A 298 -18.74 27.53 10.22
CA THR A 298 -18.19 28.14 9.01
C THR A 298 -17.43 29.41 9.39
N GLN A 299 -18.04 30.25 10.22
CA GLN A 299 -17.40 31.45 10.78
C GLN A 299 -16.13 31.09 11.56
N ALA A 300 -16.19 30.10 12.45
CA ALA A 300 -15.05 29.67 13.25
C ALA A 300 -13.89 29.12 12.39
N ARG A 301 -14.19 28.32 11.36
CA ARG A 301 -13.16 27.82 10.44
C ARG A 301 -12.53 28.91 9.57
N ASN A 302 -13.33 29.91 9.16
CA ASN A 302 -12.82 31.06 8.41
C ASN A 302 -11.90 31.92 9.29
N GLN A 303 -12.29 32.14 10.56
CA GLN A 303 -11.46 32.82 11.56
C GLN A 303 -10.11 32.10 11.75
N LEU A 304 -10.13 30.77 11.96
CA LEU A 304 -8.91 29.97 12.10
C LEU A 304 -8.00 30.10 10.87
N ALA A 305 -8.56 30.04 9.67
CA ALA A 305 -7.79 30.20 8.44
C ALA A 305 -7.16 31.59 8.35
N ALA A 306 -7.85 32.64 8.80
CA ALA A 306 -7.36 34.01 8.78
C ALA A 306 -6.22 34.22 9.78
N GLU A 307 -6.40 33.76 11.02
CA GLU A 307 -5.40 33.86 12.08
C GLU A 307 -4.17 33.00 11.78
N ALA A 308 -4.36 31.78 11.26
CA ALA A 308 -3.25 30.93 10.82
C ALA A 308 -2.49 31.54 9.63
N LYS A 309 -3.17 32.26 8.73
CA LYS A 309 -2.49 33.00 7.65
C LYS A 309 -1.67 34.15 8.21
N ALA A 310 -2.22 34.92 9.16
CA ALA A 310 -1.52 36.03 9.80
C ALA A 310 -0.29 35.56 10.60
N ALA A 311 -0.38 34.38 11.23
CA ALA A 311 0.70 33.77 11.99
C ALA A 311 1.71 32.98 11.12
N GLY A 312 1.52 32.89 9.80
CA GLY A 312 2.39 32.10 8.92
C GLY A 312 2.28 30.58 9.10
N SER A 313 1.29 30.09 9.85
CA SER A 313 1.09 28.68 10.21
C SER A 313 -0.03 28.00 9.41
N LEU A 314 -0.41 28.55 8.26
CA LEU A 314 -1.52 28.05 7.42
C LEU A 314 -1.40 26.57 7.06
N LYS A 315 -0.17 26.08 6.79
CA LYS A 315 0.07 24.68 6.44
C LYS A 315 -0.19 23.74 7.63
N GLU A 316 0.23 24.15 8.82
CA GLU A 316 0.04 23.39 10.06
C GLU A 316 -1.43 23.37 10.48
N MET A 317 -2.12 24.52 10.36
CA MET A 317 -3.56 24.61 10.57
C MET A 317 -4.36 23.74 9.58
N ALA A 318 -3.93 23.69 8.31
CA ALA A 318 -4.55 22.82 7.32
C ALA A 318 -4.40 21.34 7.68
N THR A 319 -3.21 20.93 8.14
CA THR A 319 -2.95 19.58 8.64
C THR A 319 -3.85 19.25 9.84
N TRP A 320 -3.96 20.17 10.81
CA TRP A 320 -4.81 19.97 11.99
C TRP A 320 -6.30 19.87 11.67
N LEU A 321 -6.81 20.67 10.72
CA LEU A 321 -8.20 20.63 10.26
C LEU A 321 -8.50 19.44 9.33
N GLU A 322 -7.49 18.63 8.98
CA GLU A 322 -7.57 17.58 7.96
C GLU A 322 -8.10 18.12 6.61
N ARG A 323 -7.59 19.29 6.19
CA ARG A 323 -7.93 19.95 4.92
C ARG A 323 -6.67 20.31 4.15
N SER A 324 -6.84 20.65 2.87
CA SER A 324 -5.71 21.14 2.07
C SER A 324 -5.45 22.63 2.36
N PRO A 325 -4.19 23.11 2.30
CA PRO A 325 -3.90 24.54 2.39
C PRO A 325 -4.61 25.39 1.32
N ALA A 326 -4.89 24.80 0.15
CA ALA A 326 -5.68 25.43 -0.90
C ALA A 326 -7.14 25.64 -0.49
N THR A 327 -7.72 24.71 0.27
CA THR A 327 -9.07 24.84 0.84
C THR A 327 -9.13 25.99 1.83
N LEU A 328 -8.18 26.08 2.76
CA LEU A 328 -8.12 27.21 3.70
C LEU A 328 -7.91 28.54 2.96
N SER A 329 -7.08 28.55 1.91
CA SER A 329 -6.89 29.74 1.08
C SER A 329 -8.16 30.16 0.33
N SER A 330 -9.04 29.21 0.00
CA SER A 330 -10.34 29.51 -0.63
C SER A 330 -11.38 30.08 0.34
N TRP A 331 -11.25 29.80 1.64
CA TRP A 331 -12.12 30.36 2.69
C TRP A 331 -11.84 31.84 2.98
N LEU A 332 -10.67 32.32 2.55
CA LEU A 332 -10.20 33.70 2.73
C LEU A 332 -10.47 34.59 1.52
N LYS A 333 -11.19 34.08 0.51
CA LYS A 333 -11.61 34.82 -0.68
C LYS A 333 -13.04 35.29 -0.52
#